data_AF-A0A7X0E6B6-F1
#
_entry.id   AF-A0A7X0E6B6-F1
#
_cell.length_a   1.000
_cell.length_b   1.000
_cell.length_c   1.000
_cell.angle_alpha   90.00
_cell.angle_beta   90.00
_cell.angle_gamma   90.00
#
_symmetry.space_group_name_H-M   'P 1'
#
loop_
_entity.id
_entity.type
_entity.pdbx_description
1 polymer ?
#
loop_
_entity_poly.entity_id
_entity_poly.type
_entity_poly.pdbx_seq_one_letter_code
_entity_poly.pdbx_strand_id
1 'polypeptide(L)'
;MSFQHDPTKQDVLVVNKGYAELKNTNFSNGTMEFDTKFVGGRITGITFRQHDDVADALYFRPSADCAVSEECIQYMPTAHHVFEWDLYGQYQTHAPINPDGWNHIKLVLSGARMNVFINGARSPTLAVGTLVGGFPDGTIRLHGPASYAHLSIAPHIVDGLSAVAFNDPAKSDLRVVRHWLASTPFVMPSRMDATLQENTGIDPVYSSMPKETALWKPITPDPGGLINLTRWYGDAQTGQAIAGMWLKTTINTDHDQIKHVDIGWTREVWIFVNGKLAFQSKNLYGVKGASKEPGGRLSLTNGSFDLPLHKGANQVAVAIDDNFAGGQQHWGWGLEMRLANTGGIRPMGDAGANANAANAL
;
A
#
# COMPACT_ATOMS: atom_id res chain seq x y z
N MET A 1 28.68 -1.60 -2.02
CA MET A 1 28.76 -0.97 -0.68
C MET A 1 30.22 -0.81 -0.33
N SER A 2 30.59 0.26 0.35
CA SER A 2 31.96 0.46 0.83
C SER A 2 31.92 1.12 2.21
N PHE A 3 32.82 0.70 3.08
CA PHE A 3 33.13 1.45 4.30
C PHE A 3 34.18 2.50 3.92
N GLN A 4 33.88 3.76 4.20
CA GLN A 4 34.82 4.86 4.03
C GLN A 4 35.18 5.40 5.41
N HIS A 5 36.47 5.61 5.63
CA HIS A 5 36.95 6.27 6.83
C HIS A 5 36.91 7.78 6.60
N ASP A 6 36.03 8.48 7.32
CA ASP A 6 36.07 9.94 7.36
C ASP A 6 37.27 10.37 8.23
N PRO A 7 38.16 11.26 7.75
CA PRO A 7 39.31 11.73 8.50
C PRO A 7 38.97 12.42 9.84
N THR A 8 37.70 12.62 10.17
CA THR A 8 37.21 13.14 11.45
C THR A 8 36.67 12.10 12.46
N LYS A 9 36.93 10.79 12.25
CA LYS A 9 36.66 9.64 13.17
C LYS A 9 35.25 9.03 13.15
N GLN A 10 34.66 8.77 11.98
CA GLN A 10 33.42 7.96 11.92
C GLN A 10 33.51 6.87 10.85
N ASP A 11 33.05 5.68 11.21
CA ASP A 11 32.82 4.58 10.27
C ASP A 11 31.51 4.85 9.53
N VAL A 12 31.63 5.22 8.24
CA VAL A 12 30.48 5.53 7.39
C VAL A 12 30.24 4.36 6.43
N LEU A 13 29.01 3.85 6.45
CA LEU A 13 28.53 2.89 5.47
C LEU A 13 27.94 3.64 4.28
N VAL A 14 28.53 3.46 3.09
CA VAL A 14 27.99 4.02 1.84
C VAL A 14 27.30 2.93 1.03
N VAL A 15 25.99 3.10 0.80
CA VAL A 15 25.17 2.25 -0.06
C VAL A 15 24.88 3.01 -1.35
N ASN A 16 25.53 2.63 -2.46
CA ASN A 16 25.36 3.33 -3.75
C ASN A 16 24.11 2.89 -4.53
N LYS A 17 23.67 1.64 -4.34
CA LYS A 17 22.49 1.03 -4.97
C LYS A 17 22.10 -0.20 -4.16
N GLY A 18 20.82 -0.57 -4.19
CA GLY A 18 20.31 -1.75 -3.50
C GLY A 18 20.28 -1.51 -2.01
N TYR A 19 20.81 -2.44 -1.22
CA TYR A 19 20.77 -2.35 0.23
C TYR A 19 22.01 -2.98 0.89
N ALA A 20 22.24 -2.60 2.14
CA ALA A 20 23.10 -3.29 3.09
C ALA A 20 22.22 -4.04 4.10
N GLU A 21 22.38 -5.35 4.21
CA GLU A 21 21.65 -6.17 5.18
C GLU A 21 22.50 -6.41 6.43
N LEU A 22 21.89 -6.21 7.59
CA LEU A 22 22.51 -6.55 8.87
C LEU A 22 22.48 -8.07 9.06
N LYS A 23 23.67 -8.69 9.11
CA LYS A 23 23.82 -10.12 9.37
C LYS A 23 23.53 -10.45 10.83
N ASN A 24 22.99 -11.64 11.05
CA ASN A 24 22.73 -12.21 12.37
C ASN A 24 21.81 -11.35 13.26
N THR A 25 20.92 -10.58 12.64
CA THR A 25 19.91 -9.78 13.33
C THR A 25 18.55 -10.43 13.16
N ASN A 26 17.83 -10.60 14.26
CA ASN A 26 16.40 -10.83 14.24
C ASN A 26 15.72 -9.78 15.13
N PHE A 27 15.15 -8.74 14.51
CA PHE A 27 14.61 -7.58 15.19
C PHE A 27 13.08 -7.61 15.19
N SER A 28 12.49 -7.57 16.39
CA SER A 28 11.03 -7.50 16.57
C SER A 28 10.57 -6.16 17.13
N ASN A 29 10.96 -5.85 18.36
CA ASN A 29 10.56 -4.66 19.11
C ASN A 29 11.79 -3.98 19.69
N GLY A 30 11.71 -2.66 19.84
CA GLY A 30 12.78 -1.86 20.42
C GLY A 30 12.97 -0.55 19.68
N THR A 31 14.09 0.09 19.98
CA THR A 31 14.46 1.37 19.39
C THR A 31 15.64 1.16 18.45
N MET A 32 15.54 1.72 17.25
CA MET A 32 16.63 1.79 16.27
C MET A 32 16.94 3.26 16.01
N GLU A 33 18.21 3.63 16.11
CA GLU A 33 18.69 4.98 15.86
C GLU A 33 19.82 4.93 14.85
N PHE A 34 19.84 5.85 13.89
CA PHE A 34 20.93 5.99 12.92
C PHE A 34 20.94 7.40 12.33
N ASP A 35 22.10 7.80 11.84
CA ASP A 35 22.23 9.00 11.03
C ASP A 35 22.27 8.61 9.55
N THR A 36 21.56 9.36 8.71
CA THR A 36 21.57 9.17 7.26
C THR A 36 21.84 10.47 6.52
N LYS A 37 22.69 10.39 5.50
CA LYS A 37 22.89 11.45 4.51
C LYS A 37 22.40 10.95 3.16
N PHE A 38 21.45 11.69 2.58
CA PHE A 38 20.84 11.36 1.30
C PHE A 38 21.74 11.72 0.12
N VAL A 39 21.59 11.00 -1.00
CA VAL A 39 22.35 11.28 -2.22
C VAL A 39 21.41 11.69 -3.36
N GLY A 40 21.42 13.00 -3.67
CA GLY A 40 20.84 13.54 -4.91
C GLY A 40 19.32 13.47 -5.04
N GLY A 41 18.55 13.76 -3.98
CA GLY A 41 17.08 13.78 -4.01
C GLY A 41 16.42 12.42 -4.29
N ARG A 42 17.21 11.33 -4.31
CA ARG A 42 16.73 9.99 -4.61
C ARG A 42 16.00 9.40 -3.42
N ILE A 43 14.98 8.61 -3.73
CA ILE A 43 14.20 7.87 -2.74
C ILE A 43 15.08 6.79 -2.10
N THR A 44 15.10 6.73 -0.77
CA THR A 44 15.85 5.72 -0.01
C THR A 44 15.19 5.45 1.33
N GLY A 45 15.65 4.48 2.10
CA GLY A 45 14.99 4.11 3.34
C GLY A 45 15.63 2.94 4.09
N ILE A 46 14.81 2.32 4.92
CA ILE A 46 15.12 1.14 5.71
C ILE A 46 13.96 0.16 5.56
N THR A 47 14.26 -1.12 5.40
CA THR A 47 13.29 -2.19 5.67
C THR A 47 13.67 -2.92 6.94
N PHE A 48 12.66 -3.32 7.70
CA PHE A 48 12.80 -4.01 8.98
C PHE A 48 11.73 -5.07 9.10
N ARG A 49 11.92 -6.02 10.02
CA ARG A 49 11.11 -7.25 10.07
C ARG A 49 11.08 -7.97 8.71
N GLN A 50 12.22 -7.92 8.03
CA GLN A 50 12.37 -8.43 6.68
C GLN A 50 12.43 -9.96 6.68
N HIS A 51 11.58 -10.56 5.87
CA HIS A 51 11.59 -11.96 5.46
C HIS A 51 11.57 -12.01 3.94
N ASP A 52 12.69 -12.45 3.33
CA ASP A 52 12.86 -12.51 1.88
C ASP A 52 12.55 -11.18 1.16
N ASP A 53 11.35 -11.04 0.62
CA ASP A 53 10.80 -9.91 -0.13
C ASP A 53 9.65 -9.19 0.59
N VAL A 54 9.21 -9.72 1.73
CA VAL A 54 8.18 -9.16 2.61
C VAL A 54 8.82 -8.42 3.78
N ALA A 55 8.38 -7.19 4.03
CA ALA A 55 8.89 -6.37 5.14
C ALA A 55 7.97 -5.21 5.48
N ASP A 56 8.22 -4.59 6.63
CA ASP A 56 7.86 -3.20 6.87
C ASP A 56 8.94 -2.28 6.29
N ALA A 57 8.54 -1.16 5.68
CA ALA A 57 9.46 -0.19 5.10
C ALA A 57 9.18 1.22 5.61
N LEU A 58 10.26 1.95 5.90
CA LEU A 58 10.24 3.40 6.08
C LEU A 58 11.14 4.01 5.02
N TYR A 59 10.59 4.89 4.18
CA TYR A 59 11.37 5.57 3.17
C TYR A 59 11.23 7.09 3.27
N PHE A 60 12.15 7.76 2.58
CA PHE A 60 12.29 9.19 2.52
C PHE A 60 12.32 9.64 1.06
N ARG A 61 11.69 10.77 0.75
CA ARG A 61 11.83 11.54 -0.50
C ARG A 61 12.45 12.89 -0.18
N PRO A 62 13.78 12.97 -0.03
CA PRO A 62 14.45 14.19 0.39
C PRO A 62 14.30 15.29 -0.67
N SER A 63 13.81 16.45 -0.24
CA SER A 63 13.67 17.65 -1.05
C SER A 63 13.79 18.89 -0.17
N ALA A 64 13.99 20.06 -0.78
CA ALA A 64 14.03 21.33 -0.04
C ALA A 64 12.70 21.65 0.66
N ASP A 65 11.58 21.14 0.13
CA ASP A 65 10.23 21.43 0.63
C ASP A 65 9.78 20.47 1.73
N CYS A 66 10.65 19.62 2.26
CA CYS A 66 10.22 18.57 3.18
C CYS A 66 9.58 19.03 4.47
N ALA A 67 9.86 20.26 4.91
CA ALA A 67 9.20 20.84 6.07
C ALA A 67 7.70 21.11 5.85
N VAL A 68 7.22 21.16 4.60
CA VAL A 68 5.83 21.50 4.25
C VAL A 68 5.16 20.49 3.31
N SER A 69 5.94 19.72 2.55
CA SER A 69 5.42 18.69 1.64
C SER A 69 5.06 17.43 2.41
N GLU A 70 3.82 16.96 2.26
CA GLU A 70 3.38 15.71 2.87
C GLU A 70 4.12 14.48 2.30
N GLU A 71 4.91 14.60 1.23
CA GLU A 71 5.48 13.42 0.56
C GLU A 71 6.85 12.96 1.07
N CYS A 72 7.37 13.57 2.14
CA CYS A 72 8.79 13.46 2.48
C CYS A 72 9.21 12.24 3.28
N ILE A 73 8.34 11.72 4.14
CA ILE A 73 8.55 10.45 4.82
C ILE A 73 7.29 9.62 4.71
N GLN A 74 7.42 8.32 4.51
CA GLN A 74 6.27 7.42 4.58
C GLN A 74 6.66 6.01 5.02
N TYR A 75 5.69 5.37 5.66
CA TYR A 75 5.70 3.94 5.94
C TYR A 75 4.77 3.18 4.98
N MET A 76 5.18 2.00 4.54
CA MET A 76 4.39 1.04 3.76
C MET A 76 4.95 -0.38 3.93
N PRO A 77 4.19 -1.44 3.65
CA PRO A 77 4.75 -2.77 3.50
C PRO A 77 5.49 -2.94 2.17
N THR A 78 6.27 -4.01 2.09
CA THR A 78 6.72 -4.59 0.83
C THR A 78 6.23 -6.02 0.72
N ALA A 79 5.97 -6.47 -0.51
CA ALA A 79 5.74 -7.87 -0.86
C ALA A 79 6.14 -8.08 -2.32
N HIS A 80 6.66 -9.25 -2.70
CA HIS A 80 7.03 -9.53 -4.10
C HIS A 80 8.03 -8.53 -4.69
N HIS A 81 8.94 -8.02 -3.85
CA HIS A 81 9.89 -6.95 -4.18
C HIS A 81 9.25 -5.62 -4.59
N VAL A 82 7.95 -5.45 -4.35
CA VAL A 82 7.19 -4.24 -4.65
C VAL A 82 7.08 -3.38 -3.39
N PHE A 83 7.35 -2.08 -3.54
CA PHE A 83 7.05 -1.08 -2.51
C PHE A 83 5.65 -0.51 -2.74
N GLU A 84 4.78 -0.62 -1.75
CA GLU A 84 3.34 -0.32 -1.92
C GLU A 84 2.98 1.13 -1.56
N TRP A 85 3.87 2.07 -1.84
CA TRP A 85 3.77 3.47 -1.38
C TRP A 85 2.49 4.19 -1.82
N ASP A 86 1.88 3.77 -2.93
CA ASP A 86 0.67 4.34 -3.50
C ASP A 86 -0.63 3.82 -2.90
N LEU A 87 -0.56 2.81 -2.02
CA LEU A 87 -1.69 2.29 -1.27
C LEU A 87 -1.80 2.87 0.15
N TYR A 88 -0.69 3.29 0.76
CA TYR A 88 -0.62 3.66 2.18
C TYR A 88 -0.43 5.16 2.42
N GLY A 89 -1.18 6.01 1.69
CA GLY A 89 -1.08 7.47 1.80
C GLY A 89 -1.36 8.04 3.20
N GLN A 90 -2.07 7.32 4.05
CA GLN A 90 -2.33 7.68 5.45
C GLN A 90 -1.09 7.65 6.35
N TYR A 91 -0.02 6.98 5.93
CA TYR A 91 1.25 6.91 6.66
C TYR A 91 2.36 7.69 5.97
N GLN A 92 2.00 8.79 5.31
CA GLN A 92 2.89 9.69 4.61
C GLN A 92 2.74 11.11 5.17
N THR A 93 3.86 11.81 5.44
CA THR A 93 3.81 13.20 5.93
C THR A 93 5.08 14.02 5.69
N HIS A 94 5.04 15.30 6.06
CA HIS A 94 6.16 16.22 6.07
C HIS A 94 7.18 15.87 7.17
N ALA A 95 8.44 16.23 6.97
CA ALA A 95 9.50 15.94 7.91
C ALA A 95 10.57 17.04 7.91
N PRO A 96 11.17 17.36 9.06
CA PRO A 96 12.24 18.36 9.16
C PRO A 96 13.58 17.81 8.66
N ILE A 97 13.61 17.32 7.42
CA ILE A 97 14.79 16.73 6.77
C ILE A 97 15.69 17.85 6.23
N ASN A 98 16.99 17.72 6.46
CA ASN A 98 18.04 18.44 5.75
C ASN A 98 18.46 17.61 4.52
N PRO A 99 18.06 17.98 3.29
CA PRO A 99 18.33 17.16 2.10
C PRO A 99 19.83 17.10 1.74
N ASP A 100 20.63 18.09 2.16
CA ASP A 100 22.05 18.21 1.82
C ASP A 100 23.00 17.74 2.93
N GLY A 101 22.45 17.39 4.10
CA GLY A 101 23.19 17.07 5.31
C GLY A 101 22.83 15.74 5.95
N TRP A 102 23.42 15.51 7.12
CA TRP A 102 23.10 14.38 7.98
C TRP A 102 21.77 14.61 8.68
N ASN A 103 20.97 13.55 8.77
CA ASN A 103 19.70 13.52 9.48
C ASN A 103 19.72 12.39 10.49
N HIS A 104 19.38 12.70 11.74
CA HIS A 104 19.24 11.71 12.78
C HIS A 104 17.82 11.12 12.75
N ILE A 105 17.73 9.80 12.68
CA ILE A 105 16.49 9.05 12.56
C ILE A 105 16.36 8.11 13.76
N LYS A 106 15.24 8.20 14.48
CA LYS A 106 14.88 7.28 15.56
C LYS A 106 13.57 6.59 15.25
N LEU A 107 13.57 5.27 15.21
CA LEU A 107 12.37 4.43 15.10
C LEU A 107 12.15 3.72 16.43
N VAL A 108 10.96 3.86 17.00
CA VAL A 108 10.52 3.12 18.20
C VAL A 108 9.41 2.17 17.78
N LEU A 109 9.65 0.86 17.86
CA LEU A 109 8.71 -0.18 17.45
C LEU A 109 8.22 -0.99 18.64
N SER A 110 6.91 -1.16 18.73
CA SER A 110 6.25 -1.94 19.78
C SER A 110 5.04 -2.66 19.19
N GLY A 111 5.08 -3.99 19.13
CA GLY A 111 4.06 -4.84 18.54
C GLY A 111 3.65 -4.36 17.15
N ALA A 112 2.41 -3.93 17.02
CA ALA A 112 1.82 -3.44 15.79
C ALA A 112 2.03 -1.93 15.54
N ARG A 113 2.79 -1.21 16.38
CA ARG A 113 2.94 0.25 16.28
C ARG A 113 4.39 0.66 16.08
N MET A 114 4.56 1.79 15.41
CA MET A 114 5.84 2.45 15.26
C MET A 114 5.69 3.96 15.39
N ASN A 115 6.61 4.60 16.10
CA ASN A 115 6.81 6.04 16.05
C ASN A 115 8.18 6.35 15.43
N VAL A 116 8.23 7.36 14.57
CA VAL A 116 9.46 7.83 13.94
C VAL A 116 9.72 9.28 14.35
N PHE A 117 10.94 9.57 14.75
CA PHE A 117 11.39 10.91 15.12
C PHE A 117 12.56 11.32 14.23
N ILE A 118 12.49 12.51 13.67
CA ILE A 118 13.51 13.06 12.76
C ILE A 118 14.20 14.24 13.45
N ASN A 119 15.53 14.26 13.40
CA ASN A 119 16.37 15.37 13.88
C ASN A 119 16.05 15.82 15.31
N GLY A 120 15.79 14.86 16.21
CA GLY A 120 15.52 15.13 17.63
C GLY A 120 14.15 15.75 17.91
N ALA A 121 13.17 15.60 17.00
CA ALA A 121 11.80 16.03 17.22
C ALA A 121 11.26 15.51 18.56
N ARG A 122 10.59 16.40 19.32
CA ARG A 122 10.04 16.08 20.65
C ARG A 122 8.76 15.24 20.60
N SER A 123 8.06 15.28 19.48
CA SER A 123 6.89 14.45 19.17
C SER A 123 7.20 13.60 17.93
N PRO A 124 6.54 12.44 17.76
CA PRO A 124 6.72 11.64 16.56
C PRO A 124 6.45 12.48 15.31
N THR A 125 7.38 12.46 14.36
CA THR A 125 7.19 13.01 13.01
C THR A 125 6.18 12.16 12.24
N LEU A 126 6.27 10.83 12.37
CA LEU A 126 5.30 9.89 11.82
C LEU A 126 4.91 8.88 12.90
N ALA A 127 3.60 8.65 13.06
CA ALA A 127 3.05 7.64 13.96
C ALA A 127 2.25 6.60 13.16
N VAL A 128 2.74 5.37 13.13
CA VAL A 128 2.09 4.25 12.46
C VAL A 128 1.22 3.50 13.46
N GLY A 129 -0.08 3.50 13.20
CA GLY A 129 -1.08 2.90 14.06
C GLY A 129 -1.17 1.38 13.95
N THR A 130 -0.84 0.83 12.79
CA THR A 130 -0.78 -0.62 12.53
C THR A 130 0.28 -0.89 11.47
N LEU A 131 1.33 -1.62 11.87
CA LEU A 131 2.30 -2.24 10.97
C LEU A 131 1.63 -3.42 10.25
N VAL A 132 1.92 -3.56 8.97
CA VAL A 132 1.24 -4.45 8.03
C VAL A 132 2.21 -5.21 7.12
N GLY A 133 3.52 -5.10 7.36
CA GLY A 133 4.59 -5.78 6.62
C GLY A 133 4.68 -7.30 6.82
N GLY A 134 3.65 -7.95 7.36
CA GLY A 134 3.51 -9.41 7.35
C GLY A 134 4.09 -10.15 8.56
N PHE A 135 5.29 -9.80 9.01
CA PHE A 135 5.99 -10.54 10.08
C PHE A 135 6.21 -9.68 11.34
N PRO A 136 6.20 -10.28 12.56
CA PRO A 136 6.44 -9.56 13.80
C PRO A 136 7.94 -9.36 14.12
N ASP A 137 8.82 -10.00 13.37
CA ASP A 137 10.27 -9.98 13.50
C ASP A 137 10.95 -10.17 12.13
N GLY A 138 12.28 -10.16 12.07
CA GLY A 138 13.05 -10.33 10.84
C GLY A 138 14.31 -9.48 10.77
N THR A 139 14.99 -9.49 9.62
CA THR A 139 16.26 -8.77 9.43
C THR A 139 16.03 -7.27 9.16
N ILE A 140 17.13 -6.51 9.08
CA ILE A 140 17.12 -5.08 8.77
C ILE A 140 17.97 -4.83 7.52
N ARG A 141 17.47 -4.02 6.60
CA ARG A 141 18.20 -3.55 5.41
C ARG A 141 18.21 -2.03 5.33
N LEU A 142 19.39 -1.46 5.12
CA LEU A 142 19.58 -0.03 4.83
C LEU A 142 19.72 0.17 3.33
N HIS A 143 18.80 0.93 2.72
CA HIS A 143 18.71 1.06 1.25
C HIS A 143 19.58 2.20 0.71
N GLY A 144 19.93 2.13 -0.56
CA GLY A 144 20.74 3.14 -1.24
C GLY A 144 20.01 3.74 -2.44
N PRO A 145 20.35 4.98 -2.82
CA PRO A 145 21.62 5.61 -2.49
C PRO A 145 21.60 6.50 -1.23
N ALA A 146 22.44 6.16 -0.25
CA ALA A 146 22.58 6.90 1.02
C ALA A 146 23.89 6.55 1.74
N SER A 147 24.28 7.42 2.67
CA SER A 147 25.34 7.13 3.65
C SER A 147 24.72 6.99 5.04
N TYR A 148 25.21 6.05 5.82
CA TYR A 148 24.71 5.75 7.17
C TYR A 148 25.85 5.80 8.19
N ALA A 149 25.56 6.31 9.38
CA ALA A 149 26.46 6.34 10.53
C ALA A 149 25.69 6.09 11.83
N HIS A 150 26.42 5.79 12.90
CA HIS A 150 25.89 5.66 14.28
C HIS A 150 24.66 4.76 14.44
N LEU A 151 24.58 3.66 13.67
CA LEU A 151 23.51 2.69 13.84
C LEU A 151 23.58 2.07 15.24
N SER A 152 22.52 2.25 16.01
CA SER A 152 22.32 1.66 17.34
C SER A 152 20.97 0.96 17.37
N ILE A 153 20.94 -0.23 17.96
CA ILE A 153 19.73 -1.03 18.14
C ILE A 153 19.64 -1.38 19.63
N ALA A 154 18.56 -0.95 20.26
CA ALA A 154 18.21 -1.27 21.64
C ALA A 154 16.93 -2.13 21.64
N PRO A 155 17.07 -3.47 21.57
CA PRO A 155 15.92 -4.37 21.61
C PRO A 155 15.09 -4.17 22.88
N HIS A 156 13.77 -4.32 22.76
CA HIS A 156 12.80 -4.21 23.85
C HIS A 156 12.66 -2.83 24.52
N ILE A 157 13.47 -1.83 24.15
CA ILE A 157 13.31 -0.45 24.59
C ILE A 157 12.31 0.27 23.68
N VAL A 158 11.09 0.50 24.19
CA VAL A 158 9.95 0.97 23.37
C VAL A 158 9.40 2.34 23.78
N ASP A 159 10.08 3.06 24.67
CA ASP A 159 9.73 4.43 25.12
C ASP A 159 8.24 4.64 25.47
N GLY A 160 7.61 3.62 26.09
CA GLY A 160 6.20 3.65 26.49
C GLY A 160 5.20 3.49 25.36
N LEU A 161 5.64 3.20 24.12
CA LEU A 161 4.74 2.92 23.01
C LEU A 161 3.96 1.63 23.24
N SER A 162 2.63 1.72 23.18
CA SER A 162 1.75 0.55 23.26
C SER A 162 2.00 -0.42 22.11
N ALA A 163 2.00 -1.71 22.41
CA ALA A 163 2.14 -2.78 21.41
C ALA A 163 0.85 -3.02 20.60
N VAL A 164 -0.29 -2.54 21.10
CA VAL A 164 -1.61 -2.80 20.53
C VAL A 164 -1.87 -1.88 19.35
N ALA A 165 -2.29 -2.44 18.23
CA ALA A 165 -2.72 -1.70 17.04
C ALA A 165 -3.77 -0.63 17.39
N PHE A 166 -3.78 0.47 16.65
CA PHE A 166 -4.87 1.43 16.72
C PHE A 166 -6.21 0.77 16.39
N ASN A 167 -7.25 1.26 17.05
CA ASN A 167 -8.60 0.89 16.68
C ASN A 167 -8.84 1.36 15.24
N ASP A 168 -9.09 0.41 14.35
CA ASP A 168 -9.42 0.68 12.96
C ASP A 168 -10.93 0.93 12.84
N PRO A 169 -11.39 2.18 12.61
CA PRO A 169 -12.82 2.47 12.52
C PRO A 169 -13.51 1.68 11.40
N ALA A 170 -12.78 1.32 10.34
CA ALA A 170 -13.31 0.58 9.20
C ALA A 170 -13.75 -0.84 9.57
N LYS A 171 -13.19 -1.45 10.63
CA LYS A 171 -13.62 -2.77 11.11
C LYS A 171 -15.09 -2.80 11.53
N SER A 172 -15.55 -1.72 12.16
CA SER A 172 -16.94 -1.56 12.59
C SER A 172 -17.81 -0.78 11.61
N ASP A 173 -17.20 -0.08 10.65
CA ASP A 173 -17.95 0.69 9.65
C ASP A 173 -18.57 -0.24 8.61
N LEU A 174 -19.87 -0.50 8.77
CA LEU A 174 -20.66 -1.31 7.84
C LEU A 174 -20.82 -0.69 6.45
N ARG A 175 -20.38 0.56 6.25
CA ARG A 175 -20.31 1.19 4.92
C ARG A 175 -19.13 0.71 4.09
N VAL A 176 -18.07 0.21 4.73
CA VAL A 176 -16.87 -0.26 4.04
C VAL A 176 -17.14 -1.65 3.46
N VAL A 177 -17.02 -1.76 2.13
CA VAL A 177 -17.19 -3.02 1.41
C VAL A 177 -15.87 -3.79 1.48
N ARG A 178 -15.78 -4.73 2.42
CA ARG A 178 -14.52 -5.40 2.78
C ARG A 178 -14.43 -6.87 2.39
N HIS A 179 -15.54 -7.50 2.05
CA HIS A 179 -15.57 -8.93 1.70
C HIS A 179 -15.45 -9.08 0.19
N TRP A 180 -14.24 -9.33 -0.29
CA TRP A 180 -13.96 -9.52 -1.70
C TRP A 180 -13.38 -10.90 -1.96
N LEU A 181 -13.79 -11.47 -3.09
CA LEU A 181 -13.16 -12.63 -3.69
C LEU A 181 -12.37 -12.18 -4.92
N ALA A 182 -11.13 -12.62 -5.04
CA ALA A 182 -10.25 -12.32 -6.17
C ALA A 182 -10.07 -13.53 -7.08
N SER A 183 -10.02 -13.29 -8.39
CA SER A 183 -9.64 -14.27 -9.39
C SER A 183 -8.13 -14.50 -9.41
N THR A 184 -7.68 -15.44 -10.24
CA THR A 184 -6.28 -15.43 -10.69
C THR A 184 -6.00 -14.17 -11.54
N PRO A 185 -4.79 -13.58 -11.46
CA PRO A 185 -4.37 -12.53 -12.38
C PRO A 185 -4.39 -13.00 -13.84
N PHE A 186 -4.50 -12.06 -14.77
CA PHE A 186 -4.38 -12.29 -16.21
C PHE A 186 -3.57 -11.16 -16.87
N VAL A 187 -3.00 -11.42 -18.04
CA VAL A 187 -2.39 -10.36 -18.86
C VAL A 187 -3.51 -9.54 -19.47
N MET A 188 -3.62 -8.27 -19.07
CA MET A 188 -4.62 -7.34 -19.55
C MET A 188 -4.31 -6.97 -21.00
N PRO A 189 -5.23 -7.20 -21.96
CA PRO A 189 -5.07 -6.66 -23.30
C PRO A 189 -4.98 -5.12 -23.22
N SER A 190 -3.98 -4.52 -23.89
CA SER A 190 -3.71 -3.09 -23.79
C SER A 190 -3.61 -2.42 -25.15
N ARG A 191 -3.80 -1.10 -25.16
CA ARG A 191 -3.69 -0.24 -26.35
C ARG A 191 -3.05 1.09 -25.99
N MET A 192 -2.35 1.71 -26.94
CA MET A 192 -1.87 3.08 -26.79
C MET A 192 -3.06 4.05 -26.77
N ASP A 193 -3.22 4.79 -25.68
CA ASP A 193 -4.15 5.90 -25.58
C ASP A 193 -3.53 7.13 -26.26
N ALA A 194 -4.09 7.55 -27.39
CA ALA A 194 -3.54 8.65 -28.17
C ALA A 194 -3.60 10.02 -27.47
N THR A 195 -4.47 10.19 -26.46
CA THR A 195 -4.56 11.46 -25.72
C THR A 195 -3.58 11.48 -24.56
N LEU A 196 -3.46 10.35 -23.86
CA LEU A 196 -2.55 10.24 -22.70
C LEU A 196 -1.11 9.94 -23.12
N GLN A 197 -0.89 9.43 -24.33
CA GLN A 197 0.40 8.91 -24.81
C GLN A 197 0.94 7.78 -23.91
N GLU A 198 0.03 6.96 -23.38
CA GLU A 198 0.33 5.86 -22.48
C GLU A 198 -0.42 4.59 -22.92
N ASN A 199 0.16 3.42 -22.67
CA ASN A 199 -0.59 2.19 -22.80
C ASN A 199 -1.68 2.15 -21.72
N THR A 200 -2.89 1.75 -22.10
CA THR A 200 -4.04 1.60 -21.20
C THR A 200 -4.73 0.27 -21.45
N GLY A 201 -5.43 -0.24 -20.43
CA GLY A 201 -6.25 -1.44 -20.56
C GLY A 201 -7.32 -1.29 -21.64
N ILE A 202 -7.56 -2.37 -22.39
CA ILE A 202 -8.76 -2.47 -23.22
C ILE A 202 -9.93 -2.74 -22.29
N ASP A 203 -10.96 -1.88 -22.38
CA ASP A 203 -12.15 -1.97 -21.53
C ASP A 203 -12.71 -3.40 -21.49
N PRO A 204 -12.67 -4.06 -20.32
CA PRO A 204 -13.17 -5.41 -20.17
C PRO A 204 -14.68 -5.42 -20.34
N VAL A 205 -15.21 -6.50 -20.91
CA VAL A 205 -16.65 -6.76 -20.93
C VAL A 205 -16.99 -7.72 -19.80
N TYR A 206 -18.15 -7.57 -19.17
CA TYR A 206 -18.53 -8.43 -18.04
C TYR A 206 -18.46 -9.93 -18.35
N SER A 207 -18.73 -10.33 -19.60
CA SER A 207 -18.64 -11.73 -20.04
C SER A 207 -17.22 -12.30 -20.07
N SER A 208 -16.18 -11.48 -19.94
CA SER A 208 -14.78 -11.95 -19.78
C SER A 208 -14.42 -12.23 -18.32
N MET A 209 -15.29 -11.90 -17.35
CA MET A 209 -15.09 -12.27 -15.95
C MET A 209 -15.04 -13.81 -15.83
N PRO A 210 -14.11 -14.36 -15.03
CA PRO A 210 -14.07 -15.79 -14.76
C PRO A 210 -15.41 -16.33 -14.27
N LYS A 211 -15.78 -17.53 -14.73
CA LYS A 211 -17.04 -18.18 -14.32
C LYS A 211 -17.07 -18.41 -12.81
N GLU A 212 -18.25 -18.61 -12.26
CA GLU A 212 -18.44 -18.95 -10.84
C GLU A 212 -17.65 -20.20 -10.41
N THR A 213 -17.45 -21.15 -11.33
CA THR A 213 -16.67 -22.38 -11.10
C THR A 213 -15.15 -22.19 -11.13
N ALA A 214 -14.66 -20.98 -11.47
CA ALA A 214 -13.24 -20.67 -11.41
C ALA A 214 -12.75 -20.59 -9.95
N LEU A 215 -11.44 -20.59 -9.76
CA LEU A 215 -10.86 -20.36 -8.44
C LEU A 215 -11.05 -18.89 -8.03
N TRP A 216 -11.72 -18.68 -6.91
CA TRP A 216 -11.94 -17.37 -6.29
C TRP A 216 -11.42 -17.42 -4.86
N LYS A 217 -10.46 -16.56 -4.51
CA LYS A 217 -9.83 -16.53 -3.18
C LYS A 217 -10.33 -15.32 -2.37
N PRO A 218 -10.73 -15.50 -1.11
CA PRO A 218 -11.03 -14.37 -0.25
C PRO A 218 -9.78 -13.52 -0.01
N ILE A 219 -9.94 -12.19 -0.03
CA ILE A 219 -8.88 -11.25 0.31
C ILE A 219 -9.14 -10.68 1.69
N THR A 220 -8.16 -10.84 2.58
CA THR A 220 -8.16 -10.16 3.87
C THR A 220 -7.84 -8.69 3.66
N PRO A 221 -8.71 -7.75 4.07
CA PRO A 221 -8.43 -6.33 3.96
C PRO A 221 -7.35 -5.91 4.95
N ASP A 222 -6.51 -4.98 4.51
CA ASP A 222 -5.65 -4.19 5.35
C ASP A 222 -6.47 -3.15 6.16
N PRO A 223 -5.88 -2.52 7.19
CA PRO A 223 -6.56 -1.48 7.97
C PRO A 223 -7.15 -0.38 7.09
N GLY A 224 -8.34 0.10 7.45
CA GLY A 224 -9.10 1.05 6.60
C GLY A 224 -10.05 0.37 5.61
N GLY A 225 -9.95 -0.95 5.44
CA GLY A 225 -10.74 -1.70 4.46
C GLY A 225 -10.06 -1.84 3.10
N LEU A 226 -8.77 -1.53 3.04
CA LEU A 226 -7.94 -1.62 1.84
C LEU A 226 -7.85 -3.06 1.33
N ILE A 227 -8.24 -3.27 0.09
CA ILE A 227 -8.02 -4.52 -0.63
C ILE A 227 -6.68 -4.42 -1.34
N ASN A 228 -5.62 -4.83 -0.64
CA ASN A 228 -4.26 -4.89 -1.17
C ASN A 228 -4.05 -6.19 -1.96
N LEU A 229 -3.93 -6.06 -3.29
CA LEU A 229 -3.70 -7.20 -4.18
C LEU A 229 -2.21 -7.54 -4.33
N THR A 230 -1.31 -6.58 -4.12
CA THR A 230 0.14 -6.79 -4.19
C THR A 230 0.57 -7.85 -3.18
N ARG A 231 0.04 -7.81 -1.95
CA ARG A 231 0.32 -8.79 -0.88
C ARG A 231 0.24 -10.25 -1.33
N TRP A 232 -0.68 -10.57 -2.24
CA TRP A 232 -0.99 -11.94 -2.64
C TRP A 232 -0.60 -12.27 -4.08
N TYR A 233 -0.44 -11.24 -4.91
CA TYR A 233 -0.31 -11.39 -6.36
C TYR A 233 0.74 -10.45 -6.97
N GLY A 234 1.66 -9.92 -6.16
CA GLY A 234 2.72 -9.04 -6.64
C GLY A 234 3.64 -9.69 -7.69
N ASP A 235 3.81 -11.01 -7.66
CA ASP A 235 4.57 -11.74 -8.69
C ASP A 235 3.96 -11.62 -10.11
N ALA A 236 2.66 -11.31 -10.20
CA ALA A 236 2.01 -11.05 -11.48
C ALA A 236 2.44 -9.71 -12.11
N GLN A 237 3.03 -8.81 -11.32
CA GLN A 237 3.39 -7.45 -11.69
C GLN A 237 4.82 -7.37 -12.30
N THR A 238 5.25 -8.45 -12.97
CA THR A 238 6.60 -8.58 -13.52
C THR A 238 6.63 -8.30 -15.03
N GLY A 239 7.64 -7.54 -15.47
CA GLY A 239 7.81 -7.19 -16.89
C GLY A 239 7.08 -5.91 -17.29
N GLN A 240 6.72 -5.81 -18.57
CA GLN A 240 6.08 -4.62 -19.16
C GLN A 240 4.57 -4.81 -19.43
N ALA A 241 4.06 -6.01 -19.18
CA ALA A 241 2.66 -6.33 -19.43
C ALA A 241 1.81 -5.76 -18.28
N ILE A 242 0.67 -5.18 -18.63
CA ILE A 242 -0.32 -4.78 -17.63
C ILE A 242 -0.96 -6.06 -17.07
N ALA A 243 -0.90 -6.25 -15.76
CA ALA A 243 -1.64 -7.29 -15.07
C ALA A 243 -3.05 -6.79 -14.76
N GLY A 244 -4.04 -7.64 -15.01
CA GLY A 244 -5.44 -7.41 -14.65
C GLY A 244 -5.94 -8.46 -13.67
N MET A 245 -6.92 -8.09 -12.86
CA MET A 245 -7.60 -9.01 -11.95
C MET A 245 -9.09 -8.69 -11.84
N TRP A 246 -9.89 -9.74 -11.64
CA TRP A 246 -11.29 -9.58 -11.27
C TRP A 246 -11.47 -9.76 -9.77
N LEU A 247 -12.24 -8.86 -9.17
CA LEU A 247 -12.76 -8.97 -7.81
C LEU A 247 -14.28 -9.08 -7.87
N LYS A 248 -14.88 -9.81 -6.94
CA LYS A 248 -16.34 -9.84 -6.79
C LYS A 248 -16.77 -9.85 -5.34
N THR A 249 -17.94 -9.27 -5.11
CA THR A 249 -18.64 -9.28 -3.83
C THR A 249 -20.15 -9.33 -4.05
N THR A 250 -20.91 -9.59 -2.99
CA THR A 250 -22.38 -9.60 -3.03
C THR A 250 -22.92 -8.61 -2.01
N ILE A 251 -23.75 -7.68 -2.48
CA ILE A 251 -24.46 -6.72 -1.63
C ILE A 251 -25.94 -7.11 -1.60
N ASN A 252 -26.44 -7.43 -0.42
CA ASN A 252 -27.85 -7.76 -0.21
C ASN A 252 -28.63 -6.52 0.20
N THR A 253 -29.75 -6.24 -0.47
CA THR A 253 -30.67 -5.14 -0.14
C THR A 253 -32.10 -5.64 0.10
N ASP A 254 -32.87 -4.96 0.94
CA ASP A 254 -34.27 -5.30 1.24
C ASP A 254 -35.31 -4.70 0.27
N HIS A 255 -34.92 -3.70 -0.54
CA HIS A 255 -35.70 -3.12 -1.63
C HIS A 255 -34.79 -2.66 -2.79
N ASP A 256 -35.39 -2.32 -3.93
CA ASP A 256 -34.68 -1.67 -5.04
C ASP A 256 -34.25 -0.27 -4.58
N GLN A 257 -32.98 0.05 -4.72
CA GLN A 257 -32.43 1.33 -4.28
C GLN A 257 -31.15 1.69 -5.03
N ILE A 258 -30.76 2.96 -4.93
CA ILE A 258 -29.46 3.44 -5.40
C ILE A 258 -28.61 3.79 -4.18
N LYS A 259 -27.36 3.32 -4.16
CA LYS A 259 -26.37 3.74 -3.17
C LYS A 259 -25.30 4.60 -3.81
N HIS A 260 -25.06 5.78 -3.25
CA HIS A 260 -23.86 6.53 -3.57
C HIS A 260 -22.64 5.84 -2.95
N VAL A 261 -21.53 5.79 -3.70
CA VAL A 261 -20.32 5.07 -3.34
C VAL A 261 -19.11 5.96 -3.56
N ASP A 262 -18.28 6.12 -2.53
CA ASP A 262 -16.92 6.63 -2.64
C ASP A 262 -15.99 5.45 -2.97
N ILE A 263 -15.04 5.65 -3.89
CA ILE A 263 -14.08 4.63 -4.27
C ILE A 263 -12.67 5.21 -4.39
N GLY A 264 -11.70 4.49 -3.81
CA GLY A 264 -10.28 4.64 -4.06
C GLY A 264 -9.75 3.45 -4.82
N TRP A 265 -8.87 3.68 -5.78
CA TRP A 265 -8.25 2.61 -6.56
C TRP A 265 -6.93 3.08 -7.14
N THR A 266 -6.06 2.14 -7.45
CA THR A 266 -4.88 2.39 -8.28
C THR A 266 -5.18 2.09 -9.73
N ARG A 267 -4.65 2.91 -10.64
CA ARG A 267 -4.61 2.67 -12.09
C ARG A 267 -6.00 2.66 -12.71
N GLU A 268 -6.43 1.60 -13.38
CA GLU A 268 -7.69 1.59 -14.09
C GLU A 268 -8.69 0.65 -13.42
N VAL A 269 -9.95 1.06 -13.40
CA VAL A 269 -11.03 0.31 -12.75
C VAL A 269 -12.29 0.29 -13.61
N TRP A 270 -12.97 -0.86 -13.63
CA TRP A 270 -14.27 -1.05 -14.26
C TRP A 270 -15.17 -1.82 -13.30
N ILE A 271 -16.34 -1.27 -12.98
CA ILE A 271 -17.27 -1.79 -11.99
C ILE A 271 -18.57 -2.16 -12.68
N PHE A 272 -18.97 -3.41 -12.48
CA PHE A 272 -20.21 -3.97 -12.99
C PHE A 272 -21.13 -4.32 -11.83
N VAL A 273 -22.41 -4.05 -12.00
CA VAL A 273 -23.47 -4.47 -11.07
C VAL A 273 -24.47 -5.30 -11.84
N ASN A 274 -24.66 -6.55 -11.41
CA ASN A 274 -25.55 -7.51 -12.06
C ASN A 274 -25.32 -7.58 -13.58
N GLY A 275 -24.04 -7.55 -13.99
CA GLY A 275 -23.60 -7.63 -15.37
C GLY A 275 -23.67 -6.34 -16.20
N LYS A 276 -24.09 -5.21 -15.61
CA LYS A 276 -24.11 -3.90 -16.28
C LYS A 276 -22.99 -3.02 -15.75
N LEU A 277 -22.28 -2.34 -16.65
CA LEU A 277 -21.25 -1.36 -16.26
C LEU A 277 -21.92 -0.20 -15.50
N ALA A 278 -21.46 0.04 -14.29
CA ALA A 278 -21.93 1.12 -13.42
C ALA A 278 -20.90 2.26 -13.31
N PHE A 279 -19.61 1.94 -13.36
CA PHE A 279 -18.55 2.92 -13.26
C PHE A 279 -17.28 2.43 -13.98
N GLN A 280 -16.55 3.35 -14.59
CA GLN A 280 -15.18 3.10 -15.05
C GLN A 280 -14.36 4.38 -14.95
N SER A 281 -13.09 4.26 -14.59
CA SER A 281 -12.21 5.42 -14.53
C SER A 281 -10.73 5.05 -14.52
N LYS A 282 -9.90 6.05 -14.78
CA LYS A 282 -8.44 5.97 -14.76
C LYS A 282 -7.90 6.81 -13.61
N ASN A 283 -6.84 6.31 -12.99
CA ASN A 283 -6.06 6.91 -11.92
C ASN A 283 -4.56 6.60 -12.16
N LEU A 284 -4.07 7.01 -13.32
CA LEU A 284 -2.69 6.73 -13.75
C LEU A 284 -1.74 7.72 -13.08
N TYR A 285 -0.83 7.22 -12.25
CA TYR A 285 0.10 8.07 -11.49
C TYR A 285 1.03 8.86 -12.41
N GLY A 286 1.19 10.16 -12.12
CA GLY A 286 2.07 11.07 -12.87
C GLY A 286 1.59 11.44 -14.28
N VAL A 287 0.44 10.93 -14.73
CA VAL A 287 -0.12 11.20 -16.07
C VAL A 287 -1.13 12.34 -15.99
N LYS A 288 -0.77 13.48 -16.60
CA LYS A 288 -1.65 14.64 -16.67
C LYS A 288 -3.00 14.29 -17.33
N GLY A 289 -4.09 14.63 -16.66
CA GLY A 289 -5.46 14.33 -17.13
C GLY A 289 -5.98 12.95 -16.75
N ALA A 290 -5.13 12.06 -16.20
CA ALA A 290 -5.52 10.73 -15.73
C ALA A 290 -5.23 10.49 -14.25
N SER A 291 -4.29 11.20 -13.61
CA SER A 291 -4.08 11.14 -12.17
C SER A 291 -5.24 11.78 -11.40
N LYS A 292 -5.76 11.09 -10.38
CA LYS A 292 -6.73 11.62 -9.40
C LYS A 292 -6.00 12.06 -8.14
N GLU A 293 -6.57 13.01 -7.41
CA GLU A 293 -5.98 13.39 -6.12
C GLU A 293 -6.08 12.25 -5.10
N PRO A 294 -5.00 11.94 -4.34
CA PRO A 294 -3.71 12.64 -4.31
C PRO A 294 -2.68 12.09 -5.33
N GLY A 295 -2.46 12.83 -6.43
CA GLY A 295 -1.38 12.57 -7.39
C GLY A 295 -1.38 11.22 -8.12
N GLY A 296 -2.46 10.44 -8.09
CA GLY A 296 -2.54 9.10 -8.68
C GLY A 296 -2.55 7.95 -7.66
N ARG A 297 -2.48 8.27 -6.36
CA ARG A 297 -2.47 7.30 -5.26
C ARG A 297 -3.89 6.93 -4.85
N LEU A 298 -4.02 5.78 -4.19
CA LEU A 298 -5.30 5.31 -3.68
C LEU A 298 -5.83 6.24 -2.60
N SER A 299 -7.07 6.69 -2.77
CA SER A 299 -7.84 7.43 -1.77
C SER A 299 -9.31 7.35 -2.09
N LEU A 300 -10.18 7.26 -1.08
CA LEU A 300 -11.64 7.36 -1.27
C LEU A 300 -12.10 8.67 -1.94
N THR A 301 -11.21 9.66 -2.08
CA THR A 301 -11.46 10.89 -2.85
C THR A 301 -11.19 10.75 -4.35
N ASN A 302 -10.69 9.60 -4.84
CA ASN A 302 -10.34 9.42 -6.25
C ASN A 302 -11.57 9.50 -7.16
N GLY A 303 -12.74 9.05 -6.69
CA GLY A 303 -13.99 9.14 -7.41
C GLY A 303 -15.19 8.67 -6.61
N SER A 304 -16.37 8.94 -7.15
CA SER A 304 -17.63 8.44 -6.61
C SER A 304 -18.62 8.13 -7.73
N PHE A 305 -19.60 7.27 -7.44
CA PHE A 305 -20.61 6.86 -8.41
C PHE A 305 -21.88 6.35 -7.72
N ASP A 306 -22.94 6.20 -8.50
CA ASP A 306 -24.20 5.63 -8.05
C ASP A 306 -24.29 4.14 -8.40
N LEU A 307 -24.55 3.32 -7.38
CA LEU A 307 -24.64 1.87 -7.45
C LEU A 307 -26.13 1.45 -7.46
N PRO A 308 -26.69 1.10 -8.63
CA PRO A 308 -28.07 0.63 -8.72
C PRO A 308 -28.20 -0.80 -8.18
N LEU A 309 -29.05 -1.00 -7.18
CA LEU A 309 -29.28 -2.28 -6.52
C LEU A 309 -30.75 -2.70 -6.62
N HIS A 310 -30.98 -3.98 -6.85
CA HIS A 310 -32.30 -4.60 -6.84
C HIS A 310 -32.51 -5.35 -5.52
N LYS A 311 -33.75 -5.46 -5.06
CA LYS A 311 -34.13 -6.26 -3.90
C LYS A 311 -33.50 -7.66 -3.97
N GLY A 312 -32.82 -8.06 -2.90
CA GLY A 312 -32.09 -9.32 -2.82
C GLY A 312 -30.59 -9.14 -3.06
N ALA A 313 -29.97 -10.18 -3.61
CA ALA A 313 -28.53 -10.24 -3.84
C ALA A 313 -28.14 -9.50 -5.12
N ASN A 314 -27.14 -8.61 -5.01
CA ASN A 314 -26.54 -7.92 -6.14
C ASN A 314 -25.07 -8.31 -6.22
N GLN A 315 -24.66 -8.82 -7.38
CA GLN A 315 -23.25 -9.08 -7.62
C GLN A 315 -22.59 -7.76 -8.06
N VAL A 316 -21.57 -7.35 -7.32
CA VAL A 316 -20.65 -6.29 -7.72
C VAL A 316 -19.36 -6.94 -8.15
N ALA A 317 -18.97 -6.72 -9.40
CA ALA A 317 -17.73 -7.20 -9.97
C ALA A 317 -16.85 -6.01 -10.35
N VAL A 318 -15.55 -6.11 -10.07
CA VAL A 318 -14.56 -5.08 -10.39
C VAL A 318 -13.46 -5.73 -11.22
N ALA A 319 -13.18 -5.19 -12.40
CA ALA A 319 -11.89 -5.38 -13.04
C ALA A 319 -10.97 -4.24 -12.63
N ILE A 320 -9.75 -4.56 -12.23
CA ILE A 320 -8.71 -3.60 -11.86
C ILE A 320 -7.38 -4.03 -12.48
N ASP A 321 -6.53 -3.07 -12.83
CA ASP A 321 -5.19 -3.33 -13.34
C ASP A 321 -4.08 -2.66 -12.52
N ASP A 322 -2.83 -2.96 -12.88
CA ASP A 322 -1.63 -2.44 -12.23
C ASP A 322 -0.81 -1.48 -13.12
N ASN A 323 -1.42 -0.97 -14.19
CA ASN A 323 -0.79 -0.13 -15.20
C ASN A 323 -0.06 1.09 -14.63
N PHE A 324 1.27 1.03 -14.51
CA PHE A 324 2.09 2.18 -14.16
C PHE A 324 2.72 2.79 -15.41
N ALA A 325 2.43 4.07 -15.67
CA ALA A 325 2.90 4.81 -16.84
C ALA A 325 4.41 4.67 -17.06
N GLY A 326 4.82 4.50 -18.33
CA GLY A 326 6.19 4.19 -18.70
C GLY A 326 6.61 2.71 -18.60
N GLY A 327 5.78 1.83 -18.02
CA GLY A 327 5.79 0.37 -18.26
C GLY A 327 7.05 -0.40 -17.90
N GLN A 328 7.89 0.09 -16.98
CA GLN A 328 9.10 -0.63 -16.54
C GLN A 328 9.01 -1.21 -15.13
N GLN A 329 8.18 -0.62 -14.27
CA GLN A 329 8.06 -1.01 -12.88
C GLN A 329 6.64 -0.77 -12.41
N HIS A 330 6.05 -1.79 -11.81
CA HIS A 330 4.75 -1.75 -11.19
C HIS A 330 4.91 -1.55 -9.67
N TRP A 331 3.88 -0.99 -9.03
CA TRP A 331 3.86 -0.69 -7.60
C TRP A 331 2.63 -1.32 -6.94
N GLY A 332 2.15 -0.76 -5.83
CA GLY A 332 0.93 -1.26 -5.20
C GLY A 332 -0.25 -1.25 -6.17
N TRP A 333 -1.09 -2.27 -6.07
CA TRP A 333 -2.42 -2.28 -6.70
C TRP A 333 -3.51 -2.76 -5.74
N GLY A 334 -4.66 -2.09 -5.81
CA GLY A 334 -5.75 -2.35 -4.88
C GLY A 334 -6.88 -1.34 -4.97
N LEU A 335 -7.88 -1.54 -4.12
CA LEU A 335 -9.03 -0.65 -4.01
C LEU A 335 -9.60 -0.55 -2.60
N GLU A 336 -10.35 0.52 -2.38
CA GLU A 336 -11.23 0.74 -1.24
C GLU A 336 -12.60 1.18 -1.75
N MET A 337 -13.67 0.66 -1.15
CA MET A 337 -15.03 1.04 -1.53
C MET A 337 -15.88 1.30 -0.29
N ARG A 338 -16.55 2.45 -0.26
CA ARG A 338 -17.39 2.87 0.87
C ARG A 338 -18.75 3.37 0.41
N LEU A 339 -19.82 2.75 0.91
CA LEU A 339 -21.19 3.19 0.70
C LEU A 339 -21.47 4.49 1.50
N ALA A 340 -22.29 5.40 0.97
CA ALA A 340 -22.65 6.62 1.70
C ALA A 340 -23.41 6.30 3.02
N ASN A 341 -24.24 5.27 3.01
CA ASN A 341 -24.97 4.78 4.19
C ASN A 341 -25.38 3.31 4.03
N THR A 342 -25.82 2.70 5.12
CA THR A 342 -26.20 1.28 5.20
C THR A 342 -27.71 1.04 5.12
N GLY A 343 -28.54 2.07 4.88
CA GLY A 343 -30.00 1.93 4.87
C GLY A 343 -30.47 0.87 3.88
N GLY A 344 -31.26 -0.10 4.33
CA GLY A 344 -31.71 -1.21 3.48
C GLY A 344 -30.62 -2.20 3.02
N ILE A 345 -29.35 -1.99 3.36
CA ILE A 345 -28.28 -2.97 3.16
C ILE A 345 -28.36 -3.98 4.30
N ARG A 346 -28.45 -5.26 3.95
CA ARG A 346 -28.41 -6.34 4.93
C ARG A 346 -26.95 -6.65 5.26
N PRO A 347 -26.59 -6.84 6.54
CA PRO A 347 -25.27 -7.34 6.90
C PRO A 347 -24.97 -8.61 6.10
N MET A 348 -23.79 -8.67 5.51
CA MET A 348 -23.28 -9.96 5.04
C MET A 348 -23.12 -10.84 6.28
N GLY A 349 -23.98 -11.86 6.42
CA GLY A 349 -23.78 -12.86 7.45
C GLY A 349 -22.43 -13.56 7.20
N ASP A 350 -21.76 -13.99 8.27
CA ASP A 350 -20.48 -14.72 8.27
C ASP A 350 -20.55 -16.11 7.61
N ALA A 351 -21.34 -16.27 6.55
CA ALA A 351 -21.47 -17.48 5.74
C ALA A 351 -20.24 -17.62 4.83
N GLY A 352 -19.07 -17.90 5.42
CA GLY A 352 -17.85 -18.21 4.68
C GLY A 352 -16.57 -18.27 5.51
N ALA A 353 -16.54 -17.75 6.74
CA ALA A 353 -15.29 -17.66 7.52
C ALA A 353 -14.82 -18.98 8.17
N ASN A 354 -15.57 -20.07 8.06
CA ASN A 354 -15.28 -21.35 8.74
C ASN A 354 -14.77 -22.48 7.83
N ALA A 355 -14.20 -22.17 6.66
CA ALA A 355 -13.44 -23.15 5.89
C ALA A 355 -12.11 -22.53 5.44
N ASN A 356 -11.00 -23.09 5.95
CA ASN A 356 -9.60 -22.84 5.55
C ASN A 356 -8.82 -21.72 6.27
N ALA A 357 -9.05 -21.49 7.57
CA ALA A 357 -8.10 -20.75 8.42
C ALA A 357 -6.90 -21.61 8.91
N ALA A 358 -6.76 -22.84 8.41
CA ALA A 358 -5.62 -23.71 8.69
C ALA A 358 -4.90 -24.01 7.36
N ASN A 359 -4.08 -23.06 6.91
CA ASN A 359 -2.92 -23.19 5.99
C ASN A 359 -2.69 -21.86 5.24
N ALA A 360 -2.27 -20.84 5.98
CA ALA A 360 -1.58 -19.68 5.42
C ALA A 360 -0.74 -19.08 6.56
N LEU A 361 0.46 -19.64 6.73
CA LEU A 361 1.60 -19.01 7.39
C LEU A 361 2.60 -18.69 6.29
#